data_AF-A0A957KSW7-F1
#
_entry.id   AF-A0A957KSW7-F1
#
_cell.length_a   1.000
_cell.length_b   1.000
_cell.length_c   1.000
_cell.angle_alpha   90.00
_cell.angle_beta   90.00
_cell.angle_gamma   90.00
#
_symmetry.space_group_name_H-M   'P 1'
#
loop_
_entity.id
_entity.type
_entity.pdbx_description
1 polymer ?
#
loop_
_entity_poly.entity_id
_entity_poly.type
_entity_poly.pdbx_seq_one_letter_code
_entity_poly.pdbx_strand_id
1 'polypeptide(L)'
;MQATRKLASFLRPYWLWAILAPLMMMLEVTMDLAQPWLIERIIDEGIARQDIALVMRTGGIMVAVATVGLVGGMACTVFAVLAAQGFGADLRHTLFATMQSLSFGNLDELETGKLITRLTNDVTQVQDLVMMLLRVMVRAPLLMV
;
A
#
# COMPACT_ATOMS: atom_id res chain seq x y z
N MET A 1 -22.99 6.85 -5.69
CA MET A 1 -22.46 5.51 -6.04
C MET A 1 -21.94 5.37 -7.49
N GLN A 2 -22.27 6.25 -8.45
CA GLN A 2 -21.74 6.16 -9.84
C GLN A 2 -20.30 6.70 -10.00
N ALA A 3 -19.90 7.67 -9.17
CA ALA A 3 -18.56 8.29 -9.23
C ALA A 3 -17.44 7.30 -8.85
N THR A 4 -17.63 6.51 -7.80
CA THR A 4 -16.68 5.46 -7.37
C THR A 4 -16.47 4.38 -8.43
N ARG A 5 -17.51 4.07 -9.23
CA ARG A 5 -17.44 3.08 -10.30
C ARG A 5 -16.65 3.59 -11.52
N LYS A 6 -16.71 4.90 -11.81
CA LYS A 6 -15.88 5.54 -12.85
C LYS A 6 -14.41 5.67 -12.42
N LEU A 7 -14.15 5.98 -11.15
CA LEU A 7 -12.80 5.95 -10.57
C LEU A 7 -12.22 4.53 -10.59
N ALA A 8 -13.01 3.50 -10.25
CA ALA A 8 -12.58 2.10 -10.33
C ALA A 8 -12.24 1.63 -11.76
N SER A 9 -12.80 2.28 -12.79
CA SER A 9 -12.44 2.01 -14.19
C SER A 9 -11.00 2.44 -14.52
N PHE A 10 -10.49 3.51 -13.90
CA PHE A 10 -9.07 3.91 -14.03
C PHE A 10 -8.11 3.01 -13.25
N LEU A 11 -8.60 2.19 -12.32
CA LEU A 11 -7.82 1.14 -11.66
C LEU A 11 -7.72 -0.16 -12.47
N ARG A 12 -8.53 -0.34 -13.54
CA ARG A 12 -8.52 -1.57 -14.37
C ARG A 12 -7.16 -1.92 -14.97
N PRO A 13 -6.35 -0.97 -15.50
CA PRO A 13 -5.02 -1.28 -16.02
C PRO A 13 -4.04 -1.73 -14.93
N TYR A 14 -4.26 -1.27 -13.69
CA TYR A 14 -3.39 -1.51 -12.55
C TYR A 14 -3.87 -2.64 -11.62
N TRP A 15 -4.86 -3.43 -12.05
CA TRP A 15 -5.48 -4.46 -11.21
C TRP A 15 -4.48 -5.57 -10.78
N LEU A 16 -3.48 -5.88 -11.62
CA LEU A 16 -2.40 -6.80 -11.26
C LEU A 16 -1.63 -6.29 -10.04
N TRP A 17 -1.26 -5.02 -10.03
CA TRP A 17 -0.49 -4.37 -8.94
C TRP A 17 -1.35 -4.20 -7.69
N ALA A 18 -2.64 -3.91 -7.87
CA ALA A 18 -3.61 -3.79 -6.78
C ALA A 18 -3.92 -5.13 -6.09
N ILE A 19 -3.73 -6.27 -6.76
CA ILE A 19 -3.82 -7.61 -6.15
C ILE A 19 -2.46 -8.06 -5.58
N LEU A 20 -1.36 -7.70 -6.25
CA LEU A 20 -0.02 -8.11 -5.83
C LEU A 20 0.43 -7.41 -4.54
N ALA A 21 0.04 -6.15 -4.34
CA ALA A 21 0.31 -5.40 -3.13
C ALA A 21 -0.28 -6.07 -1.86
N PRO A 22 -1.59 -6.37 -1.76
CA PRO A 22 -2.14 -7.05 -0.58
C PRO A 22 -1.57 -8.46 -0.38
N LEU A 23 -1.18 -9.16 -1.45
CA LEU A 23 -0.55 -10.47 -1.35
C LEU A 23 0.84 -10.39 -0.73
N MET A 24 1.66 -9.41 -1.14
CA MET A 24 2.94 -9.12 -0.48
C MET A 24 2.76 -8.63 0.96
N MET A 25 1.71 -7.85 1.23
CA MET A 25 1.37 -7.39 2.58
C MET A 25 1.02 -8.58 3.50
N MET A 26 0.26 -9.56 3.01
CA MET A 26 -0.01 -10.79 3.76
C MET A 26 1.27 -11.54 4.11
N LEU A 27 2.20 -11.64 3.15
CA LEU A 27 3.49 -12.28 3.40
C LEU A 27 4.29 -11.54 4.46
N GLU A 28 4.38 -10.20 4.39
CA GLU A 28 5.02 -9.36 5.42
C GLU A 28 4.40 -9.63 6.81
N VAL A 29 3.08 -9.55 6.94
CA VAL A 29 2.41 -9.73 8.23
C VAL A 29 2.59 -11.13 8.80
N THR A 30 2.59 -12.18 7.96
CA THR A 30 2.87 -13.54 8.44
C THR A 30 4.30 -13.70 8.96
N MET A 31 5.27 -13.00 8.38
CA MET A 31 6.65 -13.01 8.86
C MET A 31 6.81 -12.22 10.17
N ASP A 32 6.09 -11.09 10.30
CA ASP A 32 6.05 -10.31 11.54
C ASP A 32 5.41 -11.13 12.68
N LEU A 33 4.31 -11.85 12.42
CA LEU A 33 3.68 -12.75 13.41
C LEU A 33 4.54 -13.97 13.75
N ALA A 34 5.41 -14.42 12.84
CA ALA A 34 6.33 -15.52 13.12
C ALA A 34 7.45 -15.13 14.10
N GLN A 35 7.74 -13.83 14.27
CA GLN A 35 8.76 -13.37 15.23
C GLN A 35 8.44 -13.75 16.69
N PRO A 36 7.25 -13.45 17.26
CA PRO A 36 6.94 -13.84 18.63
C PRO A 36 6.97 -15.36 18.85
N TRP A 37 6.56 -16.15 17.86
CA TRP A 37 6.67 -17.62 17.93
C TRP A 37 8.14 -18.10 17.99
N LEU A 38 9.03 -17.47 17.24
CA LEU A 38 10.47 -17.76 17.31
C LEU A 38 11.08 -17.31 18.64
N ILE A 39 10.62 -16.19 19.20
CA ILE A 39 11.05 -15.70 20.53
C ILE A 39 10.62 -16.68 21.63
N GLU A 40 9.37 -17.15 21.61
CA GLU A 40 8.86 -18.18 22.54
C GLU A 40 9.76 -19.42 22.49
N ARG A 41 10.09 -19.89 21.28
CA ARG A 41 10.96 -21.05 21.10
C ARG A 41 12.39 -20.84 21.61
N ILE A 42 12.95 -19.64 21.46
CA ILE A 42 14.25 -19.28 22.05
C ILE A 42 14.21 -19.34 23.57
N ILE A 43 13.13 -18.83 24.18
CA ILE A 43 12.97 -18.78 25.64
C ILE A 43 12.75 -20.20 26.20
N ASP A 44 11.78 -20.94 25.66
CA ASP A 44 11.33 -22.21 26.21
C ASP A 44 12.22 -23.41 25.85
N GLU A 45 12.79 -23.44 24.63
CA GLU A 45 13.65 -24.55 24.20
C GLU A 45 15.14 -24.22 24.32
N GLY A 46 15.52 -22.96 24.14
CA GLY A 46 16.92 -22.53 24.18
C GLY A 46 17.40 -22.20 25.59
N ILE A 47 16.82 -21.17 26.21
CA ILE A 47 17.26 -20.65 27.51
C ILE A 47 16.92 -21.64 28.62
N ALA A 48 15.70 -22.20 28.64
CA ALA A 48 15.30 -23.14 29.69
C ALA A 48 16.10 -24.46 29.71
N ARG A 49 16.66 -24.88 28.56
CA ARG A 49 17.51 -26.08 28.43
C ARG A 49 19.01 -25.78 28.41
N GLN A 50 19.41 -24.51 28.54
CA GLN A 50 20.79 -24.02 28.39
C GLN A 50 21.49 -24.41 27.07
N ASP A 51 20.73 -24.65 26.00
CA ASP A 51 21.28 -25.05 24.69
C ASP A 51 21.54 -23.80 23.82
N ILE A 52 22.75 -23.24 23.97
CA ILE A 52 23.19 -22.05 23.25
C ILE A 52 23.26 -22.29 21.73
N ALA A 53 23.49 -23.53 21.28
CA ALA A 53 23.55 -23.85 19.86
C ALA A 53 22.16 -23.75 19.21
N LEU A 54 21.11 -24.18 19.92
CA LEU A 54 19.73 -24.03 19.48
C LEU A 54 19.31 -22.55 19.43
N VAL A 55 19.75 -21.74 20.40
CA VAL A 55 19.53 -20.28 20.39
C VAL A 55 20.21 -19.61 19.20
N MET A 56 21.48 -19.90 18.91
CA MET A 56 22.19 -19.33 17.75
C MET A 56 21.53 -19.72 16.42
N ARG A 57 21.09 -20.97 16.28
CA ARG A 57 20.43 -21.44 15.05
C ARG A 57 19.06 -20.77 14.85
N THR A 58 18.29 -20.66 15.93
CA THR A 58 16.95 -20.04 15.90
C THR A 58 17.03 -18.53 15.72
N GLY A 59 18.02 -17.88 16.32
CA GLY A 59 18.33 -16.47 16.08
C GLY A 59 18.72 -16.19 14.63
N GLY A 60 19.49 -17.09 13.99
CA GLY A 60 19.78 -17.01 12.56
C GLY A 60 18.52 -17.10 11.68
N ILE A 61 17.59 -18.00 12.04
CA ILE A 61 16.29 -18.12 11.37
C ILE A 61 15.44 -16.85 11.56
N MET A 62 15.43 -16.25 12.76
CA MET A 62 14.76 -14.97 13.01
C MET A 62 15.26 -13.86 12.08
N VAL A 63 16.58 -13.74 11.90
CA VAL A 63 17.16 -12.73 11.01
C VAL A 63 16.74 -12.98 9.56
N ALA A 64 16.73 -14.24 9.12
CA ALA A 64 16.27 -14.61 7.78
C ALA A 64 14.79 -14.24 7.57
N VAL A 65 13.92 -14.59 8.52
CA VAL A 65 12.48 -14.27 8.49
C VAL A 65 12.25 -12.76 8.48
N ALA A 66 12.95 -12.01 9.33
CA ALA A 66 12.87 -10.55 9.36
C ALA A 66 13.32 -9.91 8.05
N THR A 67 14.37 -10.45 7.41
CA THR A 67 14.85 -9.96 6.11
C THR A 67 13.82 -10.23 5.01
N VAL A 68 13.17 -11.40 5.01
CA VAL A 68 12.09 -11.73 4.06
C VAL A 68 10.88 -10.82 4.28
N GLY A 69 10.49 -10.57 5.54
CA GLY A 69 9.42 -9.62 5.88
C GLY A 69 9.72 -8.21 5.36
N LEU A 70 10.94 -7.72 5.56
CA LEU A 70 11.38 -6.41 5.08
C LEU A 70 11.29 -6.31 3.55
N VAL A 71 11.79 -7.33 2.83
CA VAL A 71 11.71 -7.37 1.36
C VAL A 71 10.25 -7.41 0.89
N GLY A 72 9.40 -8.21 1.55
CA GLY A 72 7.96 -8.28 1.29
C GLY A 72 7.26 -6.93 1.47
N GLY A 73 7.57 -6.22 2.56
CA GLY A 73 7.01 -4.90 2.83
C GLY A 73 7.51 -3.82 1.86
N MET A 74 8.79 -3.85 1.48
CA MET A 74 9.31 -2.97 0.42
C MET A 74 8.62 -3.23 -0.92
N ALA A 75 8.49 -4.51 -1.33
CA ALA A 75 7.81 -4.88 -2.56
C ALA A 75 6.34 -4.43 -2.56
N CYS A 76 5.61 -4.66 -1.46
CA CYS A 76 4.25 -4.16 -1.29
C CYS A 76 4.17 -2.64 -1.47
N THR A 77 5.12 -1.90 -0.89
CA THR A 77 5.15 -0.44 -0.97
C THR A 77 5.37 0.03 -2.40
N VAL A 78 6.33 -0.58 -3.10
CA VAL A 78 6.64 -0.24 -4.50
C VAL A 78 5.43 -0.51 -5.39
N PHE A 79 4.77 -1.65 -5.24
CA PHE A 79 3.58 -1.98 -6.02
C PHE A 79 2.39 -1.06 -5.72
N ALA A 80 2.17 -0.71 -4.45
CA ALA A 80 1.11 0.23 -4.05
C ALA A 80 1.37 1.64 -4.61
N VAL A 81 2.63 2.10 -4.57
CA VAL A 81 3.02 3.40 -5.12
C VAL A 81 2.88 3.42 -6.63
N LEU A 82 3.34 2.39 -7.34
CA LEU A 82 3.19 2.27 -8.80
C LEU A 82 1.72 2.31 -9.23
N ALA A 83 0.85 1.58 -8.51
CA ALA A 83 -0.59 1.57 -8.77
C ALA A 83 -1.23 2.94 -8.52
N ALA A 84 -0.94 3.58 -7.38
CA ALA A 84 -1.53 4.87 -7.01
C ALA A 84 -1.02 6.03 -7.89
N GLN A 85 0.27 6.03 -8.23
CA GLN A 85 0.86 7.06 -9.09
C GLN A 85 0.40 6.92 -10.53
N GLY A 86 0.32 5.69 -11.07
CA GLY A 86 -0.23 5.45 -12.40
C GLY A 86 -1.69 5.90 -12.51
N PHE A 87 -2.51 5.53 -11.53
CA PHE A 87 -3.90 5.97 -11.43
C PHE A 87 -4.04 7.50 -11.37
N GLY A 88 -3.26 8.18 -10.53
CA GLY A 88 -3.35 9.62 -10.40
C GLY A 88 -2.79 10.39 -11.60
N ALA A 89 -1.83 9.82 -12.34
CA ALA A 89 -1.34 10.39 -13.59
C ALA A 89 -2.44 10.42 -14.66
N ASP A 90 -3.14 9.30 -14.87
CA ASP A 90 -4.26 9.21 -15.82
C ASP A 90 -5.43 10.13 -15.43
N LEU A 91 -5.74 10.19 -14.13
CA LEU A 91 -6.77 11.06 -13.60
C LEU A 91 -6.43 12.54 -13.84
N ARG A 92 -5.18 12.93 -13.54
CA ARG A 92 -4.70 14.30 -13.76
C ARG A 92 -4.73 14.67 -15.24
N HIS A 93 -4.30 13.77 -16.12
CA HIS A 93 -4.32 13.99 -17.57
C HIS A 93 -5.74 14.19 -18.11
N THR A 94 -6.69 13.35 -17.68
CA THR A 94 -8.10 13.45 -18.09
C THR A 94 -8.76 14.74 -17.57
N LEU A 95 -8.49 15.11 -16.33
CA LEU A 95 -8.99 16.37 -15.74
C LEU A 95 -8.43 17.59 -16.47
N PHE A 96 -7.15 17.56 -16.82
CA PHE A 96 -6.50 18.64 -17.57
C PHE A 96 -7.08 18.79 -18.97
N ALA A 97 -7.30 17.69 -19.69
CA ALA A 97 -7.95 17.69 -21.00
C ALA A 97 -9.38 18.21 -20.93
N THR A 98 -10.13 17.86 -19.88
CA THR A 98 -11.50 18.35 -19.66
C THR A 98 -11.51 19.87 -19.42
N MET A 99 -10.56 20.39 -18.63
CA MET A 99 -10.44 21.84 -18.42
C MET A 99 -10.10 22.59 -19.71
N GLN A 100 -9.21 22.06 -20.56
CA GLN A 100 -8.92 22.68 -21.85
C GLN A 100 -10.11 22.70 -22.81
N SER A 101 -11.05 21.76 -22.66
CA SER A 101 -12.27 21.71 -23.48
C SER A 101 -13.41 22.62 -23.01
N LEU A 102 -13.29 23.27 -21.84
CA LEU A 102 -14.31 24.18 -21.32
C LEU A 102 -14.22 25.57 -22.00
N SER A 103 -15.38 26.11 -22.39
CA SER A 103 -15.51 27.48 -22.90
C SER A 103 -15.23 28.53 -21.81
N PHE A 104 -14.66 29.68 -22.19
CA PHE A 104 -14.33 30.81 -21.30
C PHE A 104 -15.48 31.27 -20.39
N GLY A 105 -16.74 31.10 -20.79
CA GLY A 105 -17.91 31.44 -19.95
C GLY A 105 -18.10 30.53 -18.72
N ASN A 106 -17.63 29.28 -18.77
CA ASN A 106 -17.71 28.35 -17.63
C ASN A 106 -16.50 28.47 -16.68
N LEU A 107 -15.39 29.05 -17.16
CA LEU A 107 -14.16 29.28 -16.37
C LEU A 107 -14.31 30.45 -15.39
N ASP A 108 -15.12 31.45 -15.73
CA ASP A 108 -15.46 32.57 -14.84
C ASP A 108 -16.46 32.17 -13.74
N GLU A 109 -17.38 31.23 -14.04
CA GLU A 109 -18.37 30.72 -13.06
C GLU A 109 -17.76 29.72 -12.07
N LEU A 110 -16.76 28.96 -12.52
CA LEU A 110 -15.94 28.04 -11.73
C LEU A 110 -14.59 28.71 -11.42
N GLU A 111 -14.54 29.70 -10.51
CA GLU A 111 -13.32 30.39 -10.06
C GLU A 111 -12.03 29.59 -10.35
N THR A 112 -11.22 30.03 -11.32
CA THR A 112 -10.04 29.32 -11.85
C THR A 112 -9.12 28.74 -10.74
N GLY A 113 -9.03 29.42 -9.59
CA GLY A 113 -8.28 28.95 -8.41
C GLY A 113 -8.84 27.68 -7.74
N LYS A 114 -10.16 27.48 -7.72
CA LYS A 114 -10.81 26.25 -7.20
C LYS A 114 -10.60 25.07 -8.14
N LEU A 115 -10.58 25.31 -9.45
CA LEU A 115 -10.26 24.26 -10.44
C LEU A 115 -8.83 23.75 -10.26
N ILE A 116 -7.86 24.65 -10.10
CA ILE A 116 -6.45 24.28 -9.87
C ILE A 116 -6.30 23.46 -8.58
N THR A 117 -6.94 23.88 -7.49
CA THR A 117 -6.88 23.14 -6.22
C THR A 117 -7.55 21.77 -6.31
N ARG A 118 -8.62 21.59 -7.08
CA ARG A 118 -9.18 20.25 -7.36
C ARG A 118 -8.25 19.38 -8.22
N LEU A 119 -7.53 19.97 -9.18
CA LEU A 119 -6.56 19.25 -10.02
C LEU A 119 -5.33 18.77 -9.26
N THR A 120 -4.93 19.52 -8.22
CA THR A 120 -3.75 19.21 -7.42
C THR A 120 -4.12 18.48 -6.14
N ASN A 121 -4.83 19.13 -5.22
CA ASN A 121 -5.13 18.60 -3.88
C ASN A 121 -6.11 17.44 -3.88
N ASP A 122 -7.18 17.46 -4.71
CA ASP A 122 -8.12 16.34 -4.70
C ASP A 122 -7.49 15.12 -5.37
N VAL A 123 -6.71 15.32 -6.45
CA VAL A 123 -5.99 14.22 -7.10
C VAL A 123 -4.98 13.60 -6.14
N THR A 124 -4.19 14.40 -5.41
CA THR A 124 -3.25 13.86 -4.42
C THR A 124 -3.96 13.16 -3.27
N GLN A 125 -5.06 13.72 -2.75
CA GLN A 125 -5.85 13.06 -1.72
C GLN A 125 -6.40 11.71 -2.19
N VAL A 126 -6.89 11.60 -3.43
CA VAL A 126 -7.35 10.31 -3.95
C VAL A 126 -6.18 9.34 -4.14
N GLN A 127 -5.00 9.81 -4.59
CA GLN A 127 -3.80 8.98 -4.65
C GLN A 127 -3.44 8.41 -3.26
N ASP A 128 -3.43 9.26 -2.23
CA ASP A 128 -3.13 8.86 -0.85
C ASP A 128 -4.19 7.91 -0.29
N LEU A 129 -5.47 8.14 -0.62
CA LEU A 129 -6.56 7.26 -0.22
C LEU A 129 -6.41 5.87 -0.85
N VAL A 130 -6.01 5.79 -2.13
CA VAL A 130 -5.70 4.52 -2.79
C VAL A 130 -4.51 3.81 -2.13
N MET A 131 -3.43 4.54 -1.80
CA MET A 131 -2.30 3.96 -1.06
C MET A 131 -2.73 3.44 0.32
N MET A 132 -3.56 4.19 1.04
CA MET A 132 -4.04 3.82 2.36
C MET A 132 -4.95 2.59 2.31
N LEU A 133 -5.84 2.50 1.32
CA LEU A 133 -6.70 1.33 1.09
C LEU A 133 -5.89 0.07 0.77
N LEU A 134 -4.85 0.18 -0.06
CA LEU A 134 -4.03 -0.96 -0.44
C LEU A 134 -3.12 -1.44 0.70
N ARG A 135 -2.73 -0.55 1.61
CA ARG A 135 -1.69 -0.84 2.62
C ARG A 135 -2.26 -0.97 4.03
N VAL A 136 -2.90 0.08 4.54
CA VAL A 136 -3.34 0.16 5.95
C VAL A 136 -4.58 -0.70 6.17
N MET A 137 -5.55 -0.65 5.25
CA MET A 137 -6.78 -1.45 5.38
C MET A 137 -6.53 -2.95 5.24
N VAL A 138 -5.42 -3.37 4.65
CA VAL A 138 -5.01 -4.78 4.57
C VAL A 138 -4.21 -5.17 5.80
N ARG A 139 -3.23 -4.34 6.20
CA ARG A 139 -2.37 -4.60 7.37
C ARG A 139 -3.12 -4.66 8.69
N ALA A 140 -4.01 -3.71 8.94
CA ALA A 140 -4.71 -3.59 10.22
C ALA A 140 -5.53 -4.84 10.60
N PRO A 141 -6.39 -5.40 9.72
CA PRO A 141 -7.11 -6.62 10.04
C PRO A 141 -6.19 -7.85 10.11
N LEU A 142 -5.14 -7.92 9.30
CA LEU A 142 -4.18 -9.04 9.34
C LEU A 142 -3.37 -9.10 10.65
N LEU A 143 -3.07 -7.95 11.26
CA LEU A 143 -2.40 -7.89 12.56
C LEU A 143 -3.34 -8.15 13.75
N MET A 144 -4.65 -7.99 13.56
CA MET A 144 -5.65 -8.20 14.61
C MET A 144 -6.02 -9.68 14.82
N VAL A 145 -5.70 -10.52 13.84
CA VAL A 145 -5.89 -11.99 13.90
C VAL A 145 -4.64 -12.62 14.51
#